data_AF-R6VZ94-F1
#
_entry.id   AF-R6VZ94-F1
#
_cell.length_a   1.000
_cell.length_b   1.000
_cell.length_c   1.000
_cell.angle_alpha   90.00
_cell.angle_beta   90.00
_cell.angle_gamma   90.00
#
_symmetry.space_group_name_H-M   'P 1'
#
loop_
_entity.id
_entity.type
_entity.pdbx_description
1 polymer ?
#
loop_
_entity_poly.entity_id
_entity_poly.type
_entity_poly.pdbx_seq_one_letter_code
_entity_poly.pdbx_strand_id
1 'polypeptide(L)'
;MEQIISICTVCVTFVLGILGLILNSMIQRKSNSIKMITQHRFDRRSETQKLASVIIKYSDPDMVSCLHTDEERNTAITDVIEAMSKLRTMYFRSYECDVRLLDRANDLKECLIPAIYGEPVSKAFLIRRQAFIKEVDVYTATEWQRIKLETIGKTRIGKNNLGIWEDDYQKTLNYYNMHNKQIGDDL
;
A
#
# COMPACT_ATOMS: atom_id res chain seq x y z
N MET A 1 -8.49 -39.06 -52.57
CA MET A 1 -8.80 -37.72 -52.04
C MET A 1 -9.31 -37.77 -50.60
N GLU A 2 -10.26 -38.66 -50.26
CA GLU A 2 -10.84 -38.75 -48.91
C GLU A 2 -9.83 -39.01 -47.78
N GLN A 3 -8.84 -39.88 -48.00
CA GLN A 3 -7.79 -40.14 -47.00
C GLN A 3 -6.91 -38.93 -46.69
N ILE A 4 -6.62 -38.09 -47.69
CA ILE A 4 -5.80 -36.87 -47.51
C ILE A 4 -6.58 -35.85 -46.68
N ILE A 5 -7.87 -35.68 -46.96
CA ILE A 5 -8.76 -34.78 -46.21
C ILE A 5 -8.90 -35.24 -44.75
N SER A 6 -9.03 -36.55 -44.52
CA SER A 6 -9.09 -37.13 -43.17
C SER A 6 -7.81 -36.86 -42.37
N ILE A 7 -6.63 -37.10 -42.96
CA ILE A 7 -5.33 -36.83 -42.32
C ILE A 7 -5.17 -35.34 -42.01
N CYS A 8 -5.49 -34.45 -42.97
CA CYS A 8 -5.44 -33.00 -42.73
C CYS A 8 -6.35 -32.57 -41.58
N THR A 9 -7.56 -33.14 -41.49
CA THR A 9 -8.52 -32.82 -40.41
C THR A 9 -8.00 -33.24 -39.05
N VAL A 10 -7.40 -34.44 -38.94
CA VAL A 10 -6.74 -34.91 -37.71
C VAL A 10 -5.55 -34.03 -37.33
N CYS A 11 -4.71 -33.62 -38.29
CA CYS A 11 -3.58 -32.74 -38.01
C CYS A 11 -4.04 -31.37 -37.50
N VAL A 12 -5.05 -30.76 -38.12
CA VAL A 12 -5.58 -29.44 -37.70
C VAL A 12 -6.21 -29.52 -36.31
N THR A 13 -7.04 -30.54 -36.05
CA THR A 13 -7.66 -30.73 -34.72
C THR A 13 -6.62 -31.00 -33.64
N PHE A 14 -5.58 -31.78 -33.94
CA PHE A 14 -4.49 -32.04 -32.99
C PHE A 14 -3.69 -30.78 -32.65
N VAL A 15 -3.35 -29.96 -33.67
CA VAL A 15 -2.65 -28.68 -33.47
C VAL A 15 -3.51 -27.69 -32.68
N LEU A 16 -4.80 -27.58 -32.98
CA LEU A 16 -5.72 -26.73 -32.21
C LEU A 16 -5.88 -27.21 -30.76
N GLY A 17 -5.91 -28.54 -30.53
CA GLY A 17 -5.92 -29.12 -29.19
C GLY A 17 -4.68 -28.75 -28.39
N ILE A 18 -3.48 -28.91 -28.98
CA ILE A 18 -2.22 -28.54 -28.33
C ILE A 18 -2.16 -27.03 -28.06
N LEU A 19 -2.54 -26.19 -29.04
CA LEU A 19 -2.59 -24.73 -28.86
C LEU A 19 -3.55 -24.34 -27.73
N GLY A 20 -4.71 -24.98 -27.65
CA GLY A 20 -5.68 -24.77 -26.57
C GLY A 20 -5.09 -25.10 -25.19
N LEU A 21 -4.36 -26.22 -25.07
CA LEU A 21 -3.68 -26.60 -23.83
C LEU A 21 -2.58 -25.61 -23.43
N ILE A 22 -1.76 -25.17 -24.39
CA ILE A 22 -0.69 -24.18 -24.14
C ILE A 22 -1.28 -22.84 -23.69
N LEU A 23 -2.29 -22.34 -24.40
CA LEU A 23 -2.97 -21.08 -24.06
C LEU A 23 -3.62 -21.15 -22.67
N ASN A 24 -4.31 -22.24 -22.37
CA ASN A 24 -4.94 -22.42 -21.06
C ASN A 24 -3.88 -22.46 -19.93
N SER A 25 -2.76 -23.16 -20.15
CA SER A 25 -1.64 -23.18 -19.20
C SER A 25 -1.05 -21.78 -18.98
N MET A 26 -0.86 -20.99 -20.04
CA MET A 26 -0.35 -19.62 -19.94
C MET A 26 -1.33 -18.69 -19.21
N ILE A 27 -2.63 -18.81 -19.48
CA ILE A 27 -3.68 -18.03 -18.82
C ILE A 27 -3.71 -18.37 -17.32
N GLN A 28 -3.67 -19.66 -16.96
CA GLN A 28 -3.64 -20.11 -15.58
C GLN A 28 -2.40 -19.62 -14.84
N ARG A 29 -1.20 -19.71 -15.45
CA ARG A 29 0.03 -19.18 -14.83
C ARG A 29 -0.05 -17.68 -14.58
N LYS A 30 -0.54 -16.90 -15.55
CA LYS A 30 -0.74 -15.45 -15.38
C LYS A 30 -1.75 -15.16 -14.27
N SER A 31 -2.88 -15.86 -14.25
CA SER A 31 -3.91 -15.72 -13.23
C SER A 31 -3.38 -16.04 -11.83
N ASN A 32 -2.61 -17.13 -11.69
CA ASN A 32 -2.01 -17.52 -10.40
C ASN A 32 -0.96 -16.51 -9.94
N SER A 33 -0.15 -15.97 -10.86
CA SER A 33 0.83 -14.92 -10.55
C SER A 33 0.15 -13.64 -10.07
N ILE A 34 -0.90 -13.18 -10.77
CA ILE A 34 -1.68 -12.01 -10.36
C ILE A 34 -2.28 -12.25 -8.97
N LYS A 35 -2.92 -13.41 -8.76
CA LYS A 35 -3.51 -13.76 -7.46
C LYS A 35 -2.49 -13.70 -6.32
N MET A 36 -1.29 -14.28 -6.50
CA MET A 36 -0.23 -14.20 -5.50
C MET A 36 0.24 -12.77 -5.25
N ILE A 37 0.48 -11.99 -6.31
CA ILE A 37 0.96 -10.61 -6.18
C ILE A 37 -0.09 -9.74 -5.46
N THR A 38 -1.36 -9.87 -5.84
CA THR A 38 -2.46 -9.14 -5.21
C THR A 38 -2.63 -9.54 -3.75
N GLN A 39 -2.50 -10.82 -3.41
CA GLN A 39 -2.51 -11.28 -2.02
C GLN A 39 -1.36 -10.67 -1.20
N HIS A 40 -0.13 -10.74 -1.72
CA HIS A 40 1.03 -10.14 -1.05
C HIS A 40 0.85 -8.63 -0.82
N ARG A 41 0.28 -7.91 -1.79
CA ARG A 41 -0.02 -6.48 -1.63
C ARG A 41 -1.10 -6.22 -0.59
N PHE A 42 -2.13 -7.05 -0.54
CA PHE A 42 -3.17 -6.96 0.47
C PHE A 42 -2.59 -7.17 1.87
N ASP A 43 -1.77 -8.19 2.06
CA ASP A 43 -1.11 -8.48 3.34
C ASP A 43 -0.17 -7.33 3.73
N ARG A 44 0.63 -6.83 2.78
CA ARG A 44 1.50 -5.66 2.98
C ARG A 44 0.70 -4.41 3.39
N ARG A 45 -0.42 -4.11 2.72
CA ARG A 45 -1.30 -2.98 3.08
C ARG A 45 -1.86 -3.13 4.48
N SER A 46 -2.38 -4.31 4.81
CA SER A 46 -2.94 -4.61 6.14
C SER A 46 -1.90 -4.39 7.23
N GLU A 47 -0.68 -4.89 7.01
CA GLU A 47 0.41 -4.72 7.95
C GLU A 47 0.85 -3.26 8.07
N THR A 48 0.90 -2.52 6.95
CA THR A 48 1.18 -1.07 6.96
C THR A 48 0.19 -0.30 7.82
N GLN A 49 -1.11 -0.61 7.71
CA GLN A 49 -2.14 0.03 8.52
C GLN A 49 -1.97 -0.27 10.01
N LYS A 50 -1.61 -1.50 10.39
CA LYS A 50 -1.32 -1.86 11.78
C LYS A 50 -0.11 -1.12 12.33
N LEU A 51 0.98 -1.04 11.58
CA LEU A 51 2.20 -0.37 12.03
C LEU A 51 1.98 1.14 12.11
N ALA A 52 1.30 1.72 11.12
CA ALA A 52 0.96 3.14 11.12
C ALA A 52 0.00 3.49 12.28
N SER A 53 -0.97 2.63 12.63
CA SER A 53 -1.87 2.90 13.74
C SER A 53 -1.16 2.98 15.08
N VAL A 54 -0.13 2.17 15.31
CA VAL A 54 0.74 2.26 16.51
C VAL A 54 1.44 3.61 16.55
N ILE A 55 2.08 4.02 15.45
CA ILE A 55 2.79 5.30 15.35
C ILE A 55 1.81 6.48 15.56
N ILE A 56 0.63 6.42 14.93
CA ILE A 56 -0.40 7.47 15.03
C ILE A 56 -0.93 7.56 16.46
N LYS A 57 -1.21 6.42 17.11
CA LYS A 57 -1.68 6.35 18.50
C LYS A 57 -0.71 7.05 19.45
N TYR A 58 0.57 6.69 19.41
CA TYR A 58 1.56 7.29 20.32
C TYR A 58 1.98 8.70 19.90
N SER A 59 1.67 9.12 18.67
CA SER A 59 1.81 10.52 18.26
C SER A 59 0.63 11.41 18.65
N ASP A 60 -0.42 10.86 19.27
CA ASP A 60 -1.53 11.67 19.74
C ASP A 60 -1.12 12.47 20.99
N PRO A 61 -1.22 13.82 20.99
CA PRO A 61 -0.87 14.62 22.17
C PRO A 61 -1.59 14.19 23.43
N ASP A 62 -2.86 13.77 23.32
CA ASP A 62 -3.66 13.33 24.47
C ASP A 62 -3.10 12.01 25.01
N MET A 63 -2.75 11.06 24.12
CA MET A 63 -2.12 9.80 24.50
C MET A 63 -0.76 10.03 25.16
N VAL A 64 0.07 10.92 24.61
CA VAL A 64 1.38 11.27 25.18
C VAL A 64 1.22 11.87 26.57
N SER A 65 0.22 12.73 26.77
CA SER A 65 -0.04 13.38 28.07
C SER A 65 -0.44 12.39 29.18
N CYS A 66 -1.03 11.25 28.80
CA CYS A 66 -1.43 10.17 29.70
C CYS A 66 -0.28 9.23 30.12
N LEU A 67 0.92 9.37 29.54
CA LEU A 67 2.10 8.56 29.89
C LEU A 67 2.78 9.14 31.13
N HIS A 68 2.41 8.64 32.30
CA HIS A 68 2.83 9.19 33.59
C HIS A 68 4.06 8.50 34.17
N THR A 69 4.28 7.22 33.85
CA THR A 69 5.39 6.43 34.37
C THR A 69 6.49 6.24 33.34
N ASP A 70 7.73 6.07 33.81
CA ASP A 70 8.86 5.77 32.92
C ASP A 70 8.72 4.40 32.23
N GLU A 71 8.03 3.45 32.86
CA GLU A 71 7.74 2.14 32.29
C GLU A 71 6.76 2.24 31.09
N GLU A 72 5.70 3.03 31.22
CA GLU A 72 4.76 3.32 30.12
C GLU A 72 5.45 4.03 28.95
N ARG A 73 6.31 5.02 29.25
CA ARG A 73 7.08 5.74 28.24
C ARG A 73 8.05 4.83 27.50
N ASN A 74 8.78 3.97 28.22
CA ASN A 74 9.72 3.02 27.62
C ASN A 74 8.99 1.98 26.76
N THR A 75 7.82 1.52 27.18
CA THR A 75 6.97 0.62 26.39
C THR A 75 6.51 1.31 25.10
N ALA A 76 5.98 2.52 25.20
CA ALA A 76 5.54 3.31 24.05
C ALA A 76 6.67 3.56 23.04
N ILE A 77 7.88 3.89 23.51
CA ILE A 77 9.06 4.08 22.66
C ILE A 77 9.44 2.77 21.97
N THR A 78 9.43 1.65 22.71
CA THR A 78 9.75 0.33 22.15
C THR A 78 8.77 -0.04 21.04
N ASP A 79 7.47 0.13 21.28
CA ASP A 79 6.41 -0.11 20.29
C ASP A 79 6.60 0.75 19.03
N VAL A 80 6.88 2.04 19.20
CA VAL A 80 7.11 2.98 18.09
C VAL A 80 8.36 2.61 17.28
N ILE A 81 9.47 2.30 17.95
CA ILE A 81 10.73 1.92 17.30
C ILE A 81 10.54 0.60 16.54
N GLU A 82 9.86 -0.38 17.14
CA GLU A 82 9.57 -1.66 16.51
C GLU A 82 8.68 -1.45 15.28
N ALA A 83 7.62 -0.65 15.40
CA ALA A 83 6.70 -0.35 14.30
C ALA A 83 7.42 0.33 13.12
N MET A 84 8.25 1.33 13.39
CA MET A 84 9.04 2.02 12.38
C MET A 84 10.09 1.12 11.73
N SER A 85 10.71 0.24 12.51
CA SER A 85 11.70 -0.72 12.01
C SER A 85 11.04 -1.74 11.07
N LYS A 86 9.90 -2.31 11.48
CA LYS A 86 9.10 -3.20 10.62
C LYS A 86 8.64 -2.49 9.35
N LEU A 87 8.15 -1.25 9.46
CA LEU A 87 7.75 -0.45 8.31
C LEU A 87 8.91 -0.29 7.32
N ARG A 88 10.11 0.06 7.81
CA ARG A 88 11.32 0.17 6.99
C ARG A 88 11.71 -1.13 6.30
N THR A 89 11.51 -2.29 6.93
CA THR A 89 11.83 -3.59 6.31
C THR A 89 10.84 -4.02 5.23
N MET A 90 9.59 -3.53 5.29
CA MET A 90 8.56 -3.88 4.31
C MET A 90 8.69 -3.15 2.98
N TYR A 91 9.36 -2.00 2.98
CA TYR A 91 9.40 -1.08 1.85
C TYR A 91 10.80 -0.98 1.25
N PHE A 92 10.86 -1.06 -0.08
CA PHE A 92 12.11 -0.93 -0.82
C PHE A 92 12.27 0.53 -1.27
N ARG A 93 13.46 1.10 -1.04
CA ARG A 93 13.79 2.48 -1.43
C ARG A 93 13.83 2.74 -2.94
N SER A 94 13.55 1.73 -3.76
CA SER A 94 13.52 1.83 -5.22
C SER A 94 12.24 2.51 -5.75
N TYR A 95 11.22 2.70 -4.91
CA TYR A 95 9.97 3.37 -5.29
C TYR A 95 9.84 4.70 -4.56
N GLU A 96 9.56 5.77 -5.30
CA GLU A 96 9.47 7.12 -4.75
C GLU A 96 8.38 7.26 -3.69
N CYS A 97 7.21 6.63 -3.89
CA CYS A 97 6.13 6.62 -2.90
C CYS A 97 6.53 5.92 -1.59
N ASP A 98 7.29 4.83 -1.70
CA ASP A 98 7.78 4.07 -0.53
C ASP A 98 8.78 4.95 0.24
N VAL A 99 9.64 5.68 -0.47
CA VAL A 99 10.56 6.65 0.13
C VAL A 99 9.79 7.77 0.84
N ARG A 100 8.77 8.37 0.21
CA ARG A 100 7.95 9.42 0.84
C ARG A 100 7.31 8.95 2.14
N LEU A 101 6.73 7.75 2.17
CA LEU A 101 6.14 7.18 3.39
C LEU A 101 7.18 7.00 4.50
N LEU A 102 8.36 6.46 4.16
CA LEU A 102 9.44 6.25 5.13
C LEU A 102 10.04 7.56 5.63
N ASP A 103 10.18 8.56 4.78
CA ASP A 103 10.68 9.88 5.15
C ASP A 103 9.70 10.57 6.10
N ARG A 104 8.39 10.52 5.83
CA ARG A 104 7.37 11.04 6.76
C ARG A 104 7.36 10.32 8.11
N ALA A 105 7.58 9.01 8.12
CA ALA A 105 7.71 8.25 9.36
C ALA A 105 8.96 8.69 10.16
N ASN A 106 10.09 8.90 9.49
CA ASN A 106 11.33 9.37 10.12
C ASN A 106 11.19 10.82 10.62
N ASP A 107 10.60 11.71 9.84
CA ASP A 107 10.33 13.10 10.24
C ASP A 107 9.53 13.13 11.55
N LEU A 108 8.49 12.31 11.65
CA LEU A 108 7.66 12.19 12.86
C LEU A 108 8.44 11.58 14.03
N LYS A 109 9.30 10.58 13.78
CA LYS A 109 10.13 9.95 14.82
C LYS A 109 10.96 10.97 15.60
N GLU A 110 11.58 11.90 14.88
CA GLU A 110 12.49 12.89 15.46
C GLU A 110 11.83 13.77 16.53
N CYS A 111 10.53 14.02 16.43
CA CYS A 111 9.79 14.81 17.41
C CYS A 111 8.93 13.94 18.34
N LEU A 112 8.59 12.71 17.94
CA LEU A 112 7.79 11.78 18.73
C LEU A 112 8.54 11.22 19.94
N ILE A 113 9.77 10.74 19.77
CA ILE A 113 10.54 10.18 20.89
C ILE A 113 10.76 11.23 21.99
N PRO A 114 11.19 12.47 21.68
CA PRO A 114 11.32 13.51 22.69
C PRO A 114 10.00 13.89 23.35
N ALA A 115 8.90 13.95 22.59
CA ALA A 115 7.57 14.22 23.15
C ALA A 115 7.13 13.15 24.16
N ILE A 116 7.40 11.88 23.91
CA ILE A 116 7.13 10.79 24.87
C ILE A 116 7.96 10.95 26.16
N TYR A 117 9.18 11.50 26.06
CA TYR A 117 10.00 11.85 27.23
C TYR A 117 9.56 13.15 27.95
N GLY A 118 8.48 13.79 27.51
CA GLY A 118 7.90 14.96 28.16
C GLY A 118 8.33 16.30 27.56
N GLU A 119 9.00 16.30 26.41
CA GLU A 119 9.18 17.55 25.67
C GLU A 119 7.83 18.10 25.17
N PRO A 120 7.66 19.43 25.15
CA PRO A 120 6.40 20.04 24.76
C PRO A 120 6.05 19.73 23.30
N VAL A 121 4.80 19.36 23.06
CA VAL A 121 4.26 19.12 21.73
C VAL A 121 4.22 20.45 20.96
N SER A 122 5.13 20.60 19.99
CA SER A 122 5.24 21.81 19.18
C SER A 122 4.27 21.82 17.99
N LYS A 123 4.02 23.01 17.41
CA LYS A 123 3.28 23.12 16.15
C LYS A 123 3.94 22.30 15.02
N ALA A 124 5.26 22.22 15.01
CA ALA A 124 6.01 21.40 14.04
C ALA A 124 5.72 19.90 14.20
N PHE A 125 5.56 19.42 15.43
CA PHE A 125 5.14 18.03 15.70
C PHE A 125 3.77 17.74 15.09
N LEU A 126 2.78 18.61 15.32
CA LEU A 126 1.42 18.42 14.79
C LEU A 126 1.40 18.41 13.25
N ILE A 127 2.19 19.27 12.61
CA ILE A 127 2.34 19.30 11.15
C ILE A 127 2.96 18.00 10.63
N ARG A 128 4.03 17.51 11.27
CA ARG A 128 4.69 16.25 10.89
C ARG A 128 3.76 15.05 11.07
N ARG A 129 2.98 15.02 12.16
CA ARG A 129 1.94 14.01 12.40
C ARG A 129 0.88 14.01 11.30
N GLN A 130 0.31 15.18 10.99
CA GLN A 130 -0.69 15.29 9.93
C GLN A 130 -0.13 14.89 8.56
N ALA A 131 1.12 15.25 8.25
CA ALA A 131 1.78 14.84 7.03
C ALA A 131 1.94 13.31 6.94
N PHE A 132 2.30 12.65 8.05
CA PHE A 132 2.38 11.19 8.10
C PHE A 132 1.01 10.52 7.94
N ILE A 133 -0.03 10.98 8.65
CA ILE A 133 -1.40 10.46 8.52
C ILE A 133 -1.87 10.57 7.08
N LYS A 134 -1.72 11.75 6.48
CA LYS A 134 -2.06 11.99 5.08
C LYS A 134 -1.36 11.01 4.14
N GLU A 135 -0.06 10.81 4.31
CA GLU A 135 0.73 9.92 3.45
C GLU A 135 0.24 8.47 3.57
N VAL A 136 -0.03 7.99 4.80
CA VAL A 136 -0.58 6.65 5.06
C VAL A 136 -1.95 6.48 4.42
N ASP A 137 -2.85 7.46 4.58
CA ASP A 137 -4.21 7.39 4.03
C ASP A 137 -4.19 7.32 2.50
N VAL A 138 -3.44 8.22 1.86
CA VAL A 138 -3.32 8.26 0.39
C VAL A 138 -2.67 6.98 -0.12
N TYR A 139 -1.60 6.52 0.51
CA TYR A 139 -0.91 5.28 0.13
C TYR A 139 -1.86 4.07 0.23
N THR A 140 -2.52 3.90 1.38
CA THR A 140 -3.39 2.73 1.65
C THR A 140 -4.66 2.74 0.81
N ALA A 141 -5.23 3.91 0.50
CA ALA A 141 -6.35 4.07 -0.42
C ALA A 141 -5.95 3.73 -1.86
N THR A 142 -4.75 4.16 -2.29
CA THR A 142 -4.23 3.86 -3.62
C THR A 142 -3.99 2.35 -3.79
N GLU A 143 -3.36 1.70 -2.80
CA GLU A 143 -3.17 0.23 -2.81
C GLU A 143 -4.51 -0.50 -2.87
N TRP A 144 -5.49 -0.05 -2.07
CA TRP A 144 -6.82 -0.67 -2.05
C TRP A 144 -7.52 -0.59 -3.39
N GLN A 145 -7.47 0.57 -4.04
CA GLN A 145 -8.08 0.75 -5.35
C GLN A 145 -7.43 -0.15 -6.39
N ARG A 146 -6.11 -0.31 -6.35
CA ARG A 146 -5.38 -1.22 -7.22
C ARG A 146 -5.77 -2.69 -7.00
N ILE A 147 -5.76 -3.13 -5.74
CA ILE A 147 -6.18 -4.49 -5.35
C ILE A 147 -7.61 -4.76 -5.83
N LYS A 148 -8.51 -3.79 -5.67
CA LYS A 148 -9.91 -3.90 -6.12
C LYS A 148 -10.01 -4.07 -7.64
N LEU A 149 -9.25 -3.30 -8.40
CA LEU A 149 -9.21 -3.39 -9.87
C LEU A 149 -8.64 -4.73 -10.34
N GLU A 150 -7.58 -5.22 -9.69
CA GLU A 150 -6.96 -6.51 -9.99
C GLU A 150 -7.87 -7.70 -9.62
N THR A 151 -8.61 -7.60 -8.51
CA THR A 151 -9.48 -8.68 -8.01
C THR A 151 -10.83 -8.77 -8.73
N ILE A 152 -11.47 -7.65 -9.10
CA ILE A 152 -12.78 -7.65 -9.77
C ILE A 152 -12.69 -8.14 -11.24
N GLY A 153 -11.49 -8.40 -11.75
CA GLY A 153 -11.31 -8.86 -13.13
C GLY A 153 -11.64 -7.78 -14.16
N LYS A 154 -11.83 -6.52 -13.74
CA LYS A 154 -11.74 -5.36 -14.64
C LYS A 154 -10.27 -5.08 -14.94
N THR A 155 -9.57 -6.07 -15.51
CA THR A 155 -8.53 -5.75 -16.49
C THR A 155 -9.23 -4.86 -17.48
N ARG A 156 -8.90 -3.56 -17.47
CA ARG A 156 -9.42 -2.60 -18.43
C ARG A 156 -9.16 -3.20 -19.81
N ILE A 157 -10.21 -3.78 -20.41
CA ILE A 157 -10.17 -4.31 -21.77
C ILE A 157 -9.75 -3.10 -22.63
N GLY A 158 -8.53 -3.16 -23.17
CA GLY A 158 -7.95 -2.08 -23.98
C GLY A 158 -6.96 -1.14 -23.28
N LYS A 159 -6.66 -1.28 -21.98
CA LYS A 159 -5.49 -0.61 -21.38
C LYS A 159 -4.45 -1.65 -20.96
N ASN A 160 -3.41 -1.78 -21.78
CA ASN A 160 -2.12 -2.39 -21.41
C ASN A 160 -1.46 -1.76 -20.17
N ASN A 161 -2.06 -0.70 -19.62
CA ASN A 161 -1.59 -0.02 -18.44
C ASN A 161 -2.55 -0.33 -17.28
N LEU A 162 -2.16 -1.30 -16.44
CA LEU A 162 -2.30 -1.07 -14.99
C LEU A 162 -1.83 0.38 -14.77
N GLY A 163 -2.68 1.24 -14.21
CA GLY A 163 -2.34 2.66 -14.06
C GLY A 163 -0.93 2.78 -13.49
N ILE A 164 -0.11 3.67 -14.06
CA ILE A 164 1.19 3.97 -13.48
C ILE A 164 0.88 4.36 -12.04
N TRP A 165 1.49 3.65 -11.09
CA TRP A 165 1.17 3.77 -9.67
C TRP A 165 1.12 5.23 -9.21
N GLU A 166 2.06 6.03 -9.72
CA GLU A 166 2.12 7.48 -9.46
C GLU A 166 0.87 8.22 -9.97
N ASP A 167 0.33 7.91 -11.15
CA ASP A 167 -0.89 8.57 -11.66
C ASP A 167 -2.11 8.30 -10.76
N ASP A 168 -2.23 7.06 -10.26
CA ASP A 168 -3.34 6.66 -9.39
C ASP A 168 -3.14 7.20 -7.97
N TYR A 169 -1.89 7.29 -7.51
CA TYR A 169 -1.52 7.97 -6.28
C TYR A 169 -1.88 9.46 -6.35
N GLN A 170 -1.50 10.17 -7.43
CA GLN A 170 -1.79 11.60 -7.61
C GLN A 170 -3.29 11.88 -7.68
N LYS A 171 -4.09 11.02 -8.32
CA LYS A 171 -5.56 11.15 -8.30
C LYS A 171 -6.12 11.01 -6.90
N THR A 172 -5.64 10.02 -6.15
CA THR A 172 -6.07 9.79 -4.76
C THR A 172 -5.66 10.95 -3.86
N LEU A 173 -4.44 11.47 -4.04
CA LEU A 173 -3.94 12.64 -3.33
C LEU A 173 -4.80 13.89 -3.63
N ASN A 174 -5.15 14.12 -4.89
CA ASN A 174 -6.02 15.24 -5.27
C ASN A 174 -7.41 15.11 -4.64
N TYR A 175 -7.99 13.90 -4.66
CA TYR A 175 -9.27 13.64 -4.01
C TYR A 175 -9.20 13.88 -2.49
N TYR A 176 -8.16 13.36 -1.83
CA TYR A 176 -7.91 13.59 -0.41
C TYR A 176 -7.79 15.08 -0.09
N ASN A 177 -7.00 15.82 -0.89
CA ASN A 177 -6.82 17.25 -0.72
C ASN A 177 -8.14 18.00 -0.89
N MET A 178 -8.97 17.69 -1.90
CA MET A 178 -10.26 18.35 -2.10
C MET A 178 -11.19 18.17 -0.90
N HIS A 179 -11.29 16.95 -0.37
CA HIS A 179 -12.16 16.65 0.77
C HIS A 179 -11.66 17.26 2.09
N ASN A 180 -10.35 17.27 2.32
CA ASN A 180 -9.79 17.83 3.55
C ASN A 180 -9.59 19.35 3.48
N LYS A 181 -9.58 19.96 2.29
CA LYS A 181 -9.64 21.43 2.16
C LYS A 181 -10.98 21.98 2.64
N GLN A 182 -12.07 21.24 2.41
CA GLN A 182 -13.40 21.60 2.91
C GLN A 182 -13.50 21.54 4.45
N ILE A 183 -12.60 20.84 5.13
CA ILE A 183 -12.57 20.72 6.59
C ILE A 183 -11.62 21.76 7.22
N GLY A 184 -10.62 22.23 6.46
CA GLY A 184 -9.64 23.23 6.93
C GLY A 184 -10.12 24.68 6.91
N ASP A 185 -11.23 24.98 6.23
CA ASP A 185 -11.84 26.32 6.22
C ASP A 185 -12.76 26.56 7.45
N ASP A 186 -12.95 25.55 8.31
CA ASP A 186 -13.73 25.61 9.56
C ASP A 186 -12.84 25.55 10.84
N LEU A 187 -11.52 25.73 10.72
CA LEU A 187 -10.54 25.78 11.82
C LEU A 187 -9.84 27.14 11.95
#